data_AF-A0A414HB00-F1
#
_entry.id   AF-A0A414HB00-F1
#
_cell.length_a   1.000
_cell.length_b   1.000
_cell.length_c   1.000
_cell.angle_alpha   90.00
_cell.angle_beta   90.00
_cell.angle_gamma   90.00
#
_symmetry.space_group_name_H-M   'P 1'
#
loop_
_entity.id
_entity.type
_entity.pdbx_description
1 polymer ?
#
loop_
_entity_poly.entity_id
_entity_poly.type
_entity_poly.pdbx_seq_one_letter_code
_entity_poly.pdbx_strand_id
1 'polypeptide(L)' 'YRYLLMQGQADGETFDMLENKFKWQRDNGFIRSLTDSVMDFEYRIQKQAEALERARLLNEQAEQLKKEADKLGKP' A
#
# COMPACT_ATOMS: atom_id res chain seq x y z
N TYR A 1 -0.56 -12.83 9.83
CA TYR A 1 -1.46 -12.58 8.68
C TYR A 1 -0.97 -11.44 7.78
N ARG A 2 -0.78 -10.20 8.28
CA ARG A 2 -0.34 -9.04 7.45
C ARG A 2 0.91 -9.25 6.61
N TYR A 3 1.95 -9.87 7.17
CA TYR A 3 3.16 -10.22 6.41
C TYR A 3 2.88 -11.14 5.21
N LEU A 4 2.00 -12.13 5.36
CA LEU A 4 1.63 -13.04 4.27
C LEU A 4 0.85 -12.31 3.17
N LEU A 5 -0.04 -11.39 3.56
CA LEU A 5 -0.73 -10.52 2.62
C LEU A 5 0.25 -9.63 1.84
N MET A 6 1.25 -9.06 2.52
CA MET A 6 2.30 -8.27 1.90
C MET A 6 3.12 -9.08 0.89
N GLN A 7 3.42 -10.35 1.19
CA GLN A 7 4.16 -11.23 0.28
C GLN A 7 3.35 -11.64 -0.97
N GLY A 8 2.01 -11.53 -0.93
CA GLY A 8 1.13 -11.90 -2.05
C GLY A 8 1.00 -13.42 -2.29
N GLN A 9 1.74 -14.23 -1.53
CA GLN A 9 1.70 -15.68 -1.55
C GLN A 9 2.12 -16.23 -0.17
N ALA A 10 1.65 -17.43 0.15
CA ALA A 10 2.05 -18.15 1.36
C ALA A 10 2.09 -19.66 1.05
N ASP A 11 3.28 -20.24 1.15
CA ASP A 11 3.49 -21.68 1.07
C ASP A 11 3.73 -22.29 2.46
N GLY A 12 3.73 -23.62 2.54
CA GLY A 12 3.91 -24.36 3.78
C GLY A 12 5.24 -24.03 4.47
N GLU A 13 6.32 -23.88 3.69
CA GLU A 13 7.65 -23.54 4.22
C GLU A 13 7.66 -22.18 4.91
N THR A 14 6.96 -21.18 4.34
CA THR A 14 6.79 -19.87 4.98
C THR A 14 6.08 -19.98 6.32
N PHE A 15 5.04 -20.81 6.41
CA PHE A 15 4.33 -21.04 7.67
C PHE A 15 5.22 -21.73 8.71
N ASP A 16 5.96 -22.77 8.32
CA ASP A 16 6.86 -23.51 9.21
C ASP A 16 7.98 -22.61 9.75
N MET A 17 8.58 -21.79 8.88
CA MET A 17 9.58 -20.80 9.28
C MET A 17 9.00 -19.80 10.29
N LEU A 18 7.82 -19.24 10.00
CA LEU A 18 7.17 -18.29 10.90
C LEU A 18 6.80 -18.94 12.23
N GLU A 19 6.21 -20.13 12.25
CA GLU A 19 5.86 -20.80 13.49
C GLU A 19 7.12 -21.06 14.34
N ASN A 20 8.20 -21.54 13.71
CA ASN A 20 9.46 -21.76 14.40
C ASN A 20 9.99 -20.45 15.00
N LYS A 21 10.08 -19.38 14.20
CA LYS A 21 10.65 -18.08 14.64
C LYS A 21 9.78 -17.31 15.63
N PHE A 22 8.48 -17.59 15.71
CA PHE A 22 7.59 -16.92 16.66
C PHE A 22 7.41 -17.70 17.96
N LYS A 23 7.44 -19.04 17.91
CA LYS A 23 7.06 -19.93 19.02
C LYS A 23 8.21 -20.82 19.49
N TRP A 24 8.72 -21.68 18.62
CA TRP A 24 9.62 -22.78 19.02
C TRP A 24 11.07 -22.33 19.23
N GLN A 25 11.59 -21.51 18.32
CA GLN A 25 12.88 -20.83 18.40
C GLN A 25 12.66 -19.33 18.25
N ARG A 26 12.03 -18.75 19.27
CA ARG A 26 11.61 -17.36 19.23
C ARG A 26 12.79 -16.42 18.95
N ASP A 27 12.70 -15.70 17.86
CA ASP A 27 13.72 -14.79 17.38
C ASP A 27 13.17 -13.36 17.40
N ASN A 28 13.41 -12.64 18.50
CA ASN A 28 12.86 -11.30 18.68
C ASN A 28 13.44 -10.27 17.69
N GLY A 29 14.66 -10.50 17.19
CA GLY A 29 15.27 -9.66 16.16
C GLY A 29 14.50 -9.80 14.84
N PHE A 30 14.28 -11.04 14.40
CA PHE A 30 13.45 -11.34 13.24
C PHE A 30 12.03 -10.78 13.35
N ILE A 31 11.36 -11.00 14.49
CA ILE A 31 9.98 -10.53 14.71
C ILE A 31 9.90 -9.00 14.59
N ARG A 32 10.87 -8.28 15.15
CA ARG A 32 10.93 -6.81 15.06
C ARG A 32 11.14 -6.36 13.63
N SER A 33 12.14 -6.91 12.94
CA SER A 33 12.41 -6.57 11.53
C SER A 33 11.21 -6.87 10.63
N LEU A 34 10.52 -7.98 10.85
CA LEU A 34 9.31 -8.34 10.10
C LEU A 34 8.17 -7.35 10.38
N THR A 35 8.01 -6.93 11.63
CA THR A 35 7.00 -5.92 12.01
C THR A 35 7.30 -4.58 11.36
N ASP A 36 8.54 -4.11 11.42
CA ASP A 36 8.97 -2.84 10.82
C ASP A 36 8.78 -2.86 9.30
N SER A 37 9.11 -3.98 8.64
CA SER A 37 8.89 -4.15 7.20
C SER A 37 7.42 -4.09 6.81
N VAL A 38 6.53 -4.72 7.60
CA VAL A 38 5.09 -4.66 7.34
C VAL A 38 4.56 -3.24 7.53
N MET A 39 5.01 -2.53 8.56
CA MET A 39 4.57 -1.16 8.79
C MET A 39 5.03 -0.19 7.69
N ASP A 40 6.27 -0.29 7.23
CA ASP A 40 6.76 0.54 6.12
C ASP A 40 5.97 0.28 4.83
N PHE A 41 5.68 -0.99 4.54
CA PHE A 41 4.87 -1.35 3.39
C PHE A 41 3.45 -0.76 3.48
N GLU A 42 2.76 -0.96 4.61
CA GLU A 42 1.41 -0.43 4.83
C GLU A 42 1.39 1.10 4.69
N TYR A 43 2.40 1.79 5.24
CA TYR A 43 2.54 3.25 5.12
C TYR A 43 2.71 3.70 3.66
N ARG A 44 3.57 3.02 2.90
CA ARG A 44 3.82 3.37 1.48
C ARG A 44 2.60 3.12 0.60
N ILE A 45 1.87 2.02 0.82
CA ILE A 45 0.63 1.74 0.11
C ILE A 45 -0.42 2.81 0.42
N GLN A 46 -0.57 3.22 1.69
CA GLN A 46 -1.47 4.29 2.05
C GLN A 46 -1.11 5.60 1.34
N LYS A 47 0.17 6.00 1.35
CA LYS A 47 0.62 7.23 0.68
C LYS A 47 0.42 7.19 -0.83
N GLN A 48 0.59 6.03 -1.45
CA GLN A 48 0.33 5.84 -2.88
C GLN A 48 -1.16 5.98 -3.20
N ALA A 49 -2.04 5.39 -2.39
CA ALA A 49 -3.48 5.53 -2.56
C ALA A 49 -3.95 6.98 -2.39
N GLU A 50 -3.41 7.70 -1.39
CA GLU A 50 -3.68 9.13 -1.18
C GLU A 50 -3.23 9.97 -2.38
N ALA A 51 -2.04 9.70 -2.94
CA ALA A 51 -1.54 10.41 -4.11
C ALA A 51 -2.39 10.15 -5.36
N LEU A 52 -2.85 8.91 -5.54
CA LEU A 52 -3.71 8.54 -6.66
C LEU A 52 -5.06 9.24 -6.59
N GLU A 53 -5.69 9.27 -5.41
CA GLU A 53 -6.97 9.97 -5.24
C GLU A 53 -6.83 11.48 -5.45
N ARG A 54 -5.73 12.08 -4.96
CA ARG A 54 -5.44 13.50 -5.21
C ARG A 54 -5.26 13.78 -6.70
N ALA A 55 -4.56 12.91 -7.44
CA ALA A 55 -4.41 13.04 -8.88
C ALA A 55 -5.76 12.94 -9.60
N ARG A 56 -6.66 12.04 -9.15
CA ARG A 56 -8.02 11.91 -9.69
C ARG A 56 -8.82 13.20 -9.53
N LEU A 57 -8.80 13.81 -8.35
CA LEU A 57 -9.49 15.07 -8.07
C LEU A 57 -8.96 16.24 -8.92
N LEU A 58 -7.63 16.36 -9.06
CA LEU A 58 -7.03 17.40 -9.91
C LEU A 58 -7.40 17.23 -11.38
N ASN A 59 -7.41 15.99 -11.87
CA ASN A 59 -7.82 15.70 -13.25
C ASN A 59 -9.30 16.03 -13.47
N GLU A 60 -10.16 15.74 -12.49
CA GLU A 60 -11.58 16.09 -12.54
C GLU A 60 -11.80 17.61 -12.58
N GLN A 61 -11.04 18.38 -11.78
CA GLN A 61 -11.06 19.85 -11.83
C GLN A 61 -10.57 20.40 -13.18
N ALA A 62 -9.49 19.83 -13.73
CA ALA A 62 -8.96 20.26 -15.03
C ALA A 62 -9.98 20.04 -16.17
N GLU A 63 -10.69 18.90 -16.16
CA GLU A 63 -11.76 18.62 -17.12
C GLU A 63 -12.96 19.57 -16.98
N GLN A 64 -13.32 19.98 -15.76
CA GLN A 64 -14.37 20.98 -15.53
C GLN A 64 -13.97 22.35 -16.09
N LEU A 65 -12.76 22.81 -15.78
CA LEU A 65 -12.23 24.09 -16.29
C LEU A 65 -12.15 24.10 -17.81
N LYS A 66 -11.74 22.99 -18.43
CA LYS A 66 -11.73 22.85 -19.89
C LYS A 66 -13.13 23.01 -20.48
N LYS A 67 -14.14 22.37 -19.90
CA LYS A 67 -15.54 22.51 -20.33
C LYS A 67 -16.06 23.94 -20.17
N GLU A 68 -15.69 24.65 -19.11
CA GLU A 68 -16.07 26.05 -18.91
C GLU A 68 -15.41 26.97 -19.94
N ALA A 69 -14.11 26.79 -20.19
CA ALA A 69 -13.39 27.51 -21.24
C ALA A 69 -14.00 27.25 -22.63
N ASP A 70 -14.34 26.00 -22.95
CA ASP A 70 -14.98 25.63 -24.22
C ASP A 70 -16.38 26.24 -24.39
N LYS A 71 -17.09 26.52 -23.28
CA LYS A 71 -18.37 27.26 -23.31
C LYS A 71 -18.17 28.75 -23.54
N LEU A 72 -17.12 29.34 -22.97
CA LEU A 72 -16.79 30.76 -23.10
C LEU A 72 -16.12 31.12 -24.44
N GLY A 73 -15.48 30.15 -25.09
CA GLY A 73 -14.79 30.31 -26.38
C GLY A 73 -15.68 30.09 -27.62
N LYS A 74 -16.97 29.77 -27.45
CA LYS A 74 -17.92 29.75 -28.57
C LYS A 74 -18.49 31.17 -28.76
N PRO A 75 -18.38 31.77 -29.95
CA PRO A 75 -18.94 33.09 -30.24
C PRO A 75 -20.46 33.12 -30.12
#